data_AF-A0A368TC32-F1
#
_entry.id   AF-A0A368TC32-F1
#
_cell.length_a   1.000
_cell.length_b   1.000
_cell.length_c   1.000
_cell.angle_alpha   90.00
_cell.angle_beta   90.00
_cell.angle_gamma   90.00
#
_symmetry.space_group_name_H-M   'P 1'
#
loop_
_entity.id
_entity.type
_entity.pdbx_description
1 polymer ?
#
loop_
_entity_poly.entity_id
_entity_poly.type
_entity_poly.pdbx_seq_one_letter_code
_entity_poly.pdbx_strand_id
1 'polypeptide(L)'
;MDSLGKNCKERSGLWQPWRYGLYPDRVGNHVKKKMSECSGEEILEELFYHLKITDKMQPILDAGKANCIPVMMPFVDSLFMPRELGDRPDVIPEGSTNFAFLGQFAEVANDCVFTVEYSVRCAQTAVYSFFETDKKVLPIYQGHHMIALYAIISGCE
;
A
#
# COMPACT_ATOMS: atom_id res chain seq x y z
N MET A 1 -13.90 15.42 -10.77
CA MET A 1 -13.12 14.17 -10.94
C MET A 1 -12.66 13.95 -12.39
N ASP A 2 -12.42 15.01 -13.19
CA ASP A 2 -12.10 14.87 -14.63
C ASP A 2 -10.82 15.59 -15.10
N SER A 3 -9.98 16.10 -14.20
CA SER A 3 -8.73 16.80 -14.57
C SER A 3 -7.43 16.03 -14.28
N LEU A 4 -7.47 14.89 -13.58
CA LEU A 4 -6.26 14.20 -13.11
C LEU A 4 -5.73 13.11 -14.07
N GLY A 5 -6.52 12.68 -15.07
CA GLY A 5 -6.20 11.50 -15.88
C GLY A 5 -5.49 11.73 -17.21
N LYS A 6 -5.32 12.97 -17.69
CA LYS A 6 -4.97 13.23 -19.10
C LYS A 6 -3.49 13.53 -19.40
N ASN A 7 -2.63 13.71 -18.40
CA ASN A 7 -1.23 14.14 -18.63
C ASN A 7 -0.15 13.09 -18.35
N CYS A 8 -0.50 11.90 -17.87
CA CYS A 8 0.49 10.86 -17.56
C CYS A 8 0.70 9.91 -18.75
N LYS A 9 1.07 10.44 -19.92
CA LYS A 9 1.68 9.62 -20.98
C LYS A 9 3.17 9.62 -20.73
N GLU A 10 3.73 8.45 -20.45
CA GLU A 10 5.17 8.26 -20.28
C GLU A 10 5.89 8.61 -21.59
N ARG A 11 6.58 9.75 -21.59
CA ARG A 11 7.45 10.16 -22.71
C ARG A 11 8.80 9.49 -22.50
N SER A 12 9.40 9.00 -23.59
CA SER A 12 10.76 8.45 -23.53
C SER A 12 11.72 9.47 -22.92
N GLY A 13 12.44 9.06 -21.87
CA GLY A 13 13.38 9.92 -21.13
C GLY A 13 12.82 10.66 -19.92
N LEU A 14 11.53 10.50 -19.56
CA LEU A 14 10.97 11.04 -18.31
C LEU A 14 11.23 10.07 -17.14
N TRP A 15 11.73 10.58 -16.02
CA TRP A 15 11.91 9.81 -14.77
C TRP A 15 10.80 10.12 -13.77
N GLN A 16 10.15 9.07 -13.23
CA GLN A 16 8.99 9.20 -12.33
C GLN A 16 9.25 8.50 -10.98
N PRO A 17 10.01 9.12 -10.07
CA PRO A 17 10.26 8.56 -8.75
C PRO A 17 9.03 8.67 -7.85
N TRP A 18 8.69 7.59 -7.15
CA TRP A 18 7.71 7.61 -6.06
C TRP A 18 8.41 7.82 -4.71
N ARG A 19 7.80 8.63 -3.84
CA ARG A 19 8.27 8.93 -2.49
C ARG A 19 7.07 8.98 -1.55
N TYR A 20 7.30 8.71 -0.28
CA TYR A 20 6.29 8.86 0.77
C TYR A 20 6.95 9.33 2.07
N GLY A 21 6.16 9.93 2.95
CA GLY A 21 6.55 10.29 4.31
C GLY A 21 5.58 9.70 5.32
N LEU A 22 6.11 9.11 6.40
CA LEU A 22 5.32 8.48 7.46
C LEU A 22 4.70 9.48 8.45
N TYR A 23 5.24 10.71 8.50
CA TYR A 23 4.86 11.69 9.51
C TYR A 23 4.37 12.99 8.85
N PRO A 24 3.13 13.01 8.30
CA PRO A 24 2.61 14.16 7.57
C PRO A 24 2.47 15.43 8.45
N ASP A 25 2.25 15.25 9.75
CA ASP A 25 2.06 16.35 10.71
C ASP A 25 3.37 16.91 11.30
N ARG A 26 4.51 16.31 10.97
CA ARG A 26 5.81 16.76 11.45
C ARG A 26 6.34 17.89 10.58
N VAL A 27 6.93 18.89 11.21
CA VAL A 27 7.61 20.00 10.52
C VAL A 27 8.90 19.50 9.88
N GLY A 28 9.13 19.88 8.62
CA GLY A 28 10.32 19.52 7.86
C GLY A 28 11.65 20.06 8.42
N ASN A 29 12.74 19.41 8.00
CA ASN A 29 14.10 19.78 8.37
C ASN A 29 14.58 21.03 7.63
N HIS A 30 14.19 21.22 6.38
CA HIS A 30 14.55 22.40 5.57
C HIS A 30 13.33 23.30 5.35
N VAL A 31 12.25 22.76 4.78
CA VAL A 31 10.95 23.42 4.68
C VAL A 31 10.27 23.42 6.05
N LYS A 32 10.15 24.60 6.66
CA LYS A 32 9.61 24.79 8.02
C LYS A 32 8.08 24.76 8.09
N LYS A 33 7.48 23.80 7.39
CA LYS A 33 6.03 23.52 7.39
C LYS A 33 5.75 22.05 7.64
N LYS A 34 4.52 21.73 8.03
CA LYS A 34 4.07 20.33 8.07
C LYS A 34 4.01 19.81 6.64
N MET A 35 4.37 18.54 6.43
CA MET A 35 4.31 17.93 5.09
C MET A 35 2.90 17.97 4.50
N SER A 36 1.85 17.88 5.33
CA SER A 36 0.45 18.04 4.92
C SER A 36 0.09 19.42 4.35
N GLU A 37 0.91 20.44 4.63
CA GLU A 37 0.72 21.83 4.20
C GLU A 37 1.73 22.24 3.09
N CYS A 38 2.55 21.30 2.63
CA CYS A 38 3.54 21.53 1.59
C CYS A 38 2.93 21.36 0.19
N SER A 39 3.32 22.24 -0.72
CA SER A 39 3.14 22.05 -2.15
C SER A 39 4.09 20.97 -2.68
N GLY A 40 3.86 20.50 -3.91
CA GLY A 40 4.76 19.54 -4.54
C GLY A 40 6.20 20.06 -4.70
N GLU A 41 6.36 21.35 -5.00
CA GLU A 41 7.68 21.99 -5.11
C GLU A 41 8.43 21.98 -3.77
N GLU A 42 7.75 22.32 -2.69
CA GLU A 42 8.32 22.31 -1.33
C GLU A 42 8.68 20.89 -0.87
N ILE A 43 7.90 19.88 -1.28
CA ILE A 43 8.25 18.46 -1.02
C ILE A 43 9.51 18.06 -1.78
N LEU A 44 9.70 18.54 -3.02
CA LEU A 44 10.94 18.30 -3.77
C LEU A 44 12.14 19.03 -3.15
N GLU A 45 11.95 20.25 -2.68
CA GLU A 45 13.00 21.03 -2.00
C GLU A 45 13.51 20.30 -0.75
N GLU A 46 12.60 19.82 0.09
CA GLU A 46 12.93 19.00 1.27
C GLU A 46 13.67 17.71 0.88
N LEU A 47 13.21 17.03 -0.18
CA LEU A 47 13.86 15.81 -0.69
C LEU A 47 15.29 16.09 -1.17
N PHE A 48 15.51 17.16 -1.94
CA PHE A 48 16.83 17.51 -2.46
C PHE A 48 17.78 17.98 -1.38
N TYR A 49 17.26 18.63 -0.33
CA TYR A 49 18.01 18.94 0.87
C TYR A 49 18.54 17.66 1.55
N HIS A 50 17.68 16.66 1.79
CA HIS A 50 18.11 15.39 2.37
C HIS A 50 19.12 14.62 1.50
N LEU A 51 19.01 14.74 0.19
CA LEU A 51 19.96 14.14 -0.76
C LEU A 51 21.25 14.96 -0.94
N LYS A 52 21.34 16.16 -0.38
CA LYS A 52 22.47 17.10 -0.52
C LYS A 52 22.77 17.47 -1.97
N ILE A 53 21.72 17.68 -2.76
CA ILE A 53 21.83 18.01 -4.20
C ILE A 53 21.04 19.26 -4.60
N THR A 54 20.62 20.08 -3.65
CA THR A 54 19.83 21.31 -3.89
C THR A 54 20.44 22.18 -4.99
N ASP A 55 21.74 22.48 -4.93
CA ASP A 55 22.43 23.32 -5.93
C ASP A 55 22.39 22.74 -7.35
N LYS A 56 22.36 21.41 -7.47
CA LYS A 56 22.30 20.71 -8.77
C LYS A 56 20.90 20.67 -9.34
N MET A 57 19.89 20.64 -8.47
CA MET A 57 18.49 20.51 -8.87
C MET A 57 17.78 21.85 -9.04
N GLN A 58 18.31 22.93 -8.44
CA GLN A 58 17.73 24.27 -8.56
C GLN A 58 17.54 24.72 -10.03
N PRO A 59 18.52 24.56 -10.94
CA PRO A 59 18.31 24.94 -12.36
C PRO A 59 17.20 24.14 -13.06
N ILE A 60 16.92 22.92 -12.59
CA ILE A 60 15.87 22.05 -13.15
C ILE A 60 14.49 22.50 -12.64
N LEU A 61 14.40 22.90 -11.37
CA LEU A 61 13.21 23.49 -10.78
C LEU A 61 12.88 24.83 -11.46
N ASP A 62 13.87 25.72 -11.58
CA ASP A 62 13.72 27.04 -12.20
C ASP A 62 13.29 26.94 -13.68
N ALA A 63 13.74 25.91 -14.38
CA ALA A 63 13.35 25.64 -15.77
C ALA A 63 11.97 24.97 -15.91
N GLY A 64 11.26 24.71 -14.80
CA GLY A 64 9.95 24.04 -14.79
C GLY A 64 9.98 22.61 -15.32
N LYS A 65 11.11 21.91 -15.16
CA LYS A 65 11.32 20.56 -15.69
C LYS A 65 11.01 19.43 -14.70
N ALA A 66 10.76 19.77 -13.45
CA ALA A 66 10.27 18.83 -12.45
C ALA A 66 8.82 19.15 -12.10
N ASN A 67 8.03 18.10 -11.87
CA ASN A 67 6.66 18.23 -11.38
C ASN A 67 6.46 17.19 -10.27
N CYS A 68 5.99 17.64 -9.11
CA CYS A 68 5.62 16.77 -8.01
C CYS A 68 4.15 16.95 -7.71
N ILE A 69 3.42 15.84 -7.69
CA ILE A 69 1.98 15.80 -7.43
C ILE A 69 1.81 15.18 -6.05
N PRO A 70 1.58 15.98 -4.99
CA PRO A 70 1.30 15.44 -3.67
C PRO A 70 -0.07 14.76 -3.68
N VAL A 71 -0.17 13.63 -2.99
CA VAL A 71 -1.42 12.90 -2.79
C VAL A 71 -1.56 12.58 -1.32
N MET A 72 -2.64 13.05 -0.71
CA MET A 72 -2.99 12.74 0.67
C MET A 72 -4.00 11.59 0.67
N MET A 73 -3.66 10.49 1.33
CA MET A 73 -4.51 9.31 1.45
C MET A 73 -4.77 9.02 2.93
N PRO A 74 -5.90 9.48 3.50
CA PRO A 74 -6.15 9.37 4.94
C PRO A 74 -6.25 7.91 5.43
N PHE A 75 -6.55 6.96 4.54
CA PHE A 75 -6.75 5.55 4.87
C PHE A 75 -5.67 4.63 4.32
N VAL A 76 -4.53 5.15 3.86
CA VAL A 76 -3.46 4.31 3.27
C VAL A 76 -2.95 3.24 4.23
N ASP A 77 -2.84 3.57 5.51
CA ASP A 77 -2.35 2.65 6.56
C ASP A 77 -3.48 2.03 7.38
N SER A 78 -4.74 2.23 6.99
CA SER A 78 -5.91 1.78 7.77
C SER A 78 -5.97 0.26 7.98
N LEU A 79 -5.38 -0.49 7.06
CA LEU A 79 -5.22 -1.95 7.13
C LEU A 79 -4.27 -2.43 8.25
N PHE A 80 -3.44 -1.54 8.83
CA PHE A 80 -2.53 -1.85 9.94
C PHE A 80 -3.02 -1.32 11.29
N MET A 81 -4.24 -0.79 11.35
CA MET A 81 -4.84 -0.37 12.61
C MET A 81 -4.94 -1.57 13.57
N PRO A 82 -4.80 -1.34 14.90
CA PRO A 82 -5.07 -2.37 15.89
C PRO A 82 -6.44 -2.99 15.65
N ARG A 83 -6.50 -4.32 15.69
CA ARG A 83 -7.70 -5.10 15.42
C ARG A 83 -7.80 -6.29 16.37
N GLU A 84 -9.01 -6.76 16.58
CA GLU A 84 -9.33 -8.01 17.25
C GLU A 84 -9.81 -9.06 16.24
N LEU A 85 -9.84 -10.32 16.65
CA LEU A 85 -10.46 -11.38 15.85
C LEU A 85 -11.96 -11.10 15.75
N GLY A 86 -12.48 -11.08 14.51
CA GLY A 86 -13.88 -10.73 14.23
C GLY A 86 -14.10 -9.31 13.70
N ASP A 87 -13.13 -8.39 13.84
CA ASP A 87 -13.22 -7.05 13.25
C ASP A 87 -13.27 -7.07 11.71
N ARG A 88 -12.75 -8.15 11.12
CA ARG A 88 -12.77 -8.42 9.69
C ARG A 88 -13.68 -9.63 9.43
N PRO A 89 -14.63 -9.54 8.49
CA PRO A 89 -15.48 -10.68 8.15
C PRO A 89 -14.68 -11.73 7.39
N ASP A 90 -15.03 -12.99 7.56
CA ASP A 90 -14.51 -14.06 6.71
C ASP A 90 -14.82 -13.77 5.23
N VAL A 91 -13.96 -14.27 4.34
CA VAL A 91 -14.20 -14.16 2.88
C VAL A 91 -15.60 -14.65 2.52
N ILE A 92 -16.05 -15.74 3.15
CA ILE A 92 -17.39 -16.28 3.04
C ILE A 92 -17.95 -16.41 4.45
N PRO A 93 -18.82 -15.48 4.88
CA PRO A 93 -19.45 -15.56 6.19
C PRO A 93 -20.25 -16.86 6.36
N GLU A 94 -20.33 -17.36 7.59
CA GLU A 94 -21.10 -18.55 7.91
C GLU A 94 -22.57 -18.40 7.45
N GLY A 95 -23.08 -19.42 6.75
CA GLY A 95 -24.44 -19.42 6.19
C GLY A 95 -24.61 -18.66 4.87
N SER A 96 -23.55 -18.02 4.35
CA SER A 96 -23.60 -17.37 3.03
C SER A 96 -23.59 -18.40 1.90
N THR A 97 -24.52 -18.25 0.95
CA THR A 97 -24.64 -19.14 -0.23
C THR A 97 -24.25 -18.46 -1.54
N ASN A 98 -24.22 -17.12 -1.58
CA ASN A 98 -24.02 -16.35 -2.81
C ASN A 98 -23.31 -15.00 -2.60
N PHE A 99 -22.74 -14.76 -1.42
CA PHE A 99 -22.14 -13.47 -1.04
C PHE A 99 -20.77 -13.63 -0.36
N ALA A 100 -19.78 -12.84 -0.79
CA ALA A 100 -18.42 -12.88 -0.24
C ALA A 100 -17.82 -11.48 -0.08
N PHE A 101 -16.94 -11.32 0.92
CA PHE A 101 -16.10 -10.14 1.11
C PHE A 101 -14.73 -10.37 0.48
N LEU A 102 -14.26 -9.40 -0.31
CA LEU A 102 -12.98 -9.47 -1.02
C LEU A 102 -12.07 -8.30 -0.66
N GLY A 103 -10.77 -8.55 -0.69
CA GLY A 103 -9.74 -7.54 -0.51
C GLY A 103 -9.12 -7.55 0.87
N GLN A 104 -8.38 -6.49 1.20
CA GLN A 104 -7.48 -6.45 2.36
C GLN A 104 -8.18 -6.27 3.71
N PHE A 105 -9.50 -6.17 3.73
CA PHE A 105 -10.33 -6.09 4.95
C PHE A 105 -11.16 -7.35 5.20
N ALA A 106 -11.08 -8.37 4.34
CA ALA A 106 -11.62 -9.69 4.63
C ALA A 106 -10.59 -10.51 5.43
N GLU A 107 -11.03 -11.45 6.26
CA GLU A 107 -10.13 -12.31 7.04
C GLU A 107 -9.69 -13.51 6.19
N VAL A 108 -8.37 -13.69 6.10
CA VAL A 108 -7.73 -14.88 5.52
C VAL A 108 -6.63 -15.32 6.47
N ALA A 109 -6.71 -16.56 6.95
CA ALA A 109 -5.74 -17.10 7.88
C ALA A 109 -4.34 -17.17 7.28
N ASN A 110 -3.33 -16.81 8.08
CA ASN A 110 -1.90 -16.96 7.78
C ASN A 110 -1.37 -16.16 6.57
N ASP A 111 -2.13 -15.18 6.05
CA ASP A 111 -1.69 -14.28 4.97
C ASP A 111 -1.49 -12.83 5.46
N CYS A 112 -0.73 -12.04 4.70
CA CYS A 112 -0.37 -10.66 5.03
C CYS A 112 -1.13 -9.65 4.15
N VAL A 113 -1.87 -8.75 4.79
CA VAL A 113 -2.49 -7.58 4.14
C VAL A 113 -1.43 -6.58 3.62
N PHE A 114 -1.83 -5.58 2.84
CA PHE A 114 -0.96 -4.69 2.04
C PHE A 114 -0.35 -5.32 0.79
N THR A 115 -0.61 -6.61 0.54
CA THR A 115 -0.13 -7.32 -0.65
C THR A 115 -1.24 -7.44 -1.69
N VAL A 116 -0.84 -7.52 -2.97
CA VAL A 116 -1.76 -7.87 -4.06
C VAL A 116 -2.23 -9.33 -3.92
N GLU A 117 -1.32 -10.18 -3.45
CA GLU A 117 -1.54 -11.61 -3.16
C GLU A 117 -2.78 -11.83 -2.29
N TYR A 118 -2.92 -11.09 -1.18
CA TYR A 118 -4.04 -11.21 -0.26
C TYR A 118 -5.40 -10.99 -0.96
N SER A 119 -5.49 -9.95 -1.80
CA SER A 119 -6.70 -9.64 -2.57
C SER A 119 -7.02 -10.73 -3.60
N VAL A 120 -6.01 -11.24 -4.29
CA VAL A 120 -6.16 -12.33 -5.27
C VAL A 120 -6.61 -13.62 -4.57
N ARG A 121 -6.07 -13.90 -3.38
CA ARG A 121 -6.43 -15.07 -2.57
C ARG A 121 -7.85 -15.01 -2.05
N CYS A 122 -8.31 -13.84 -1.60
CA CYS A 122 -9.72 -13.64 -1.25
C CYS A 122 -10.62 -13.97 -2.44
N ALA A 123 -10.29 -13.43 -3.62
CA ALA A 123 -11.06 -13.67 -4.83
C ALA A 123 -11.04 -15.15 -5.24
N GLN A 124 -9.88 -15.81 -5.17
CA GLN A 124 -9.75 -17.23 -5.45
C GLN A 124 -10.60 -18.08 -4.49
N THR A 125 -10.57 -17.76 -3.20
CA THR A 125 -11.34 -18.46 -2.16
C THR A 125 -12.85 -18.32 -2.40
N ALA A 126 -13.33 -17.12 -2.69
CA ALA A 126 -14.75 -16.89 -2.99
C ALA A 126 -15.20 -17.62 -4.26
N VAL A 127 -14.45 -17.49 -5.35
CA VAL A 127 -14.82 -18.11 -6.64
C VAL A 127 -14.78 -19.64 -6.53
N TYR A 128 -13.76 -20.21 -5.90
CA TYR A 128 -13.65 -21.68 -5.83
C TYR A 128 -14.66 -22.31 -4.88
N SER A 129 -15.17 -21.55 -3.92
CA SER A 129 -16.19 -22.05 -2.99
C SER A 129 -17.60 -21.95 -3.58
N PHE A 130 -17.93 -20.90 -4.34
CA PHE A 130 -19.26 -20.74 -4.95
C PHE A 130 -19.42 -21.46 -6.28
N PHE A 131 -18.33 -21.69 -7.01
CA PHE A 131 -18.38 -22.35 -8.31
C PHE A 131 -17.63 -23.68 -8.25
N GLU A 132 -18.20 -24.71 -8.89
CA GLU A 132 -17.63 -26.05 -9.02
C GLU A 132 -16.39 -26.03 -9.92
N THR A 133 -15.28 -25.52 -9.41
CA THR A 133 -14.07 -25.26 -10.21
C THR A 133 -13.05 -26.39 -10.19
N ASP A 134 -13.29 -27.49 -9.47
CA ASP A 134 -12.36 -28.60 -9.21
C ASP A 134 -10.95 -28.17 -8.75
N LYS A 135 -10.80 -26.92 -8.31
CA LYS A 135 -9.53 -26.29 -7.96
C LYS A 135 -9.49 -25.96 -6.48
N LYS A 136 -8.30 -26.07 -5.89
CA LYS A 136 -8.04 -25.67 -4.51
C LYS A 136 -7.25 -24.36 -4.49
N VAL A 137 -7.52 -23.54 -3.50
CA VAL A 137 -6.72 -22.34 -3.21
C VAL A 137 -5.28 -22.78 -2.95
N LEU A 138 -4.31 -22.11 -3.57
CA LEU A 138 -2.89 -22.47 -3.39
C LEU A 138 -2.48 -22.25 -1.92
N PRO A 139 -1.73 -23.14 -1.28
CA PRO A 139 -1.26 -22.89 0.07
C PRO A 139 -0.31 -21.69 0.11
N ILE A 140 -0.26 -21.00 1.25
CA ILE A 140 0.67 -19.90 1.48
C ILE A 140 2.06 -20.48 1.70
N TYR A 141 3.06 -19.93 1.01
CA TYR A 141 4.46 -20.34 1.21
C TYR A 141 4.96 -19.87 2.58
N GLN A 142 5.30 -20.84 3.44
CA GLN A 142 5.87 -20.58 4.75
C GLN A 142 7.40 -20.56 4.66
N GLY A 143 7.98 -19.36 4.57
CA GLY A 143 9.43 -19.16 4.50
C GLY A 143 10.16 -19.33 5.84
N HIS A 144 9.45 -19.64 6.93
CA HIS A 144 10.05 -19.84 8.24
C HIS A 144 10.74 -21.20 8.33
N HIS A 145 12.07 -21.21 8.36
CA HIS A 145 12.87 -22.44 8.44
C HIS A 145 13.20 -22.90 9.87
N MET A 146 12.84 -22.12 10.90
CA MET A 146 13.03 -22.50 12.30
C MET A 146 11.79 -23.21 12.84
N ILE A 147 11.87 -24.55 12.94
CA ILE A 147 10.82 -25.43 13.48
C ILE A 147 10.26 -24.92 14.82
N ALA A 148 11.12 -24.41 15.71
CA ALA A 148 10.72 -23.92 17.02
C ALA A 148 9.83 -22.66 16.95
N LEU A 149 10.08 -21.76 15.99
CA LEU A 149 9.27 -20.55 15.82
C LEU A 149 7.93 -20.88 15.16
N TYR A 150 7.91 -21.86 14.24
CA TYR A 150 6.69 -22.32 13.59
C TYR A 150 5.71 -22.94 14.59
N ALA A 151 6.17 -23.78 15.53
CA ALA A 151 5.30 -24.35 16.57
C ALA A 151 4.64 -23.26 17.43
N ILE A 152 5.39 -22.22 17.81
CA ILE A 152 4.87 -21.11 18.62
C ILE A 152 3.87 -20.24 17.85
N ILE A 153 4.12 -19.96 16.56
CA ILE A 153 3.25 -19.10 15.74
C ILE A 153 2.01 -19.84 15.23
N SER A 154 2.11 -21.14 14.94
CA SER A 154 1.00 -21.93 14.41
C SER A 154 0.00 -22.40 15.46
N GLY A 155 0.25 -22.14 16.75
CA GLY A 155 -0.65 -22.54 17.84
C GLY A 155 -0.77 -24.05 18.03
N CYS A 156 0.15 -24.84 17.47
CA CYS A 156 0.25 -26.26 17.79
C CYS A 156 1.03 -26.43 19.09
N GLU A 157 0.31 -26.74 20.18
CA GLU A 157 0.86 -27.52 21.29
C GLU A 157 1.15 -28.97 20.87
#